data_AF-A0A9W6GB03-F1
#
_entry.id   AF-A0A9W6GB03-F1
#
_cell.length_a   1.000
_cell.length_b   1.000
_cell.length_c   1.000
_cell.angle_alpha   90.00
_cell.angle_beta   90.00
_cell.angle_gamma   90.00
#
_symmetry.space_group_name_H-M   'P 1'
#
loop_
_entity.id
_entity.type
_entity.pdbx_description
1 polymer ?
#
loop_
_entity_poly.entity_id
_entity_poly.type
_entity_poly.pdbx_seq_one_letter_code
_entity_poly.pdbx_strand_id
1 'polypeptide(L)'
;MDANAMRPRALGLASAVLWALAAVLAAAAVVKVAMYGRFANVSAEACGDVMDLEPPGGWSDRSFPCEQLGPMGWYLPYWVSLLAYVVFAVLFLVAAILAARTATTARGFTLWTAIVAVALCAVPGLLNLGRRFAEAGANQADTLVAARVFDAFPGWVEAVETVVQVLLVVGAAAAVWLLSRPEVRAALERR
;
A
#
# COMPACT_ATOMS: atom_id res chain seq x y z
N MET A 1 -40.02 20.17 9.75
CA MET A 1 -38.69 20.55 9.22
C MET A 1 -37.83 19.31 9.26
N ASP A 2 -37.54 18.72 8.11
CA ASP A 2 -36.81 17.46 8.04
C ASP A 2 -35.38 17.63 8.58
N ALA A 3 -35.03 16.87 9.61
CA ALA A 3 -33.67 16.78 10.13
C ALA A 3 -32.64 16.28 9.07
N ASN A 4 -33.12 15.86 7.90
CA ASN A 4 -32.33 15.49 6.72
C ASN A 4 -31.99 16.66 5.79
N ALA A 5 -32.57 17.85 5.98
CA ALA A 5 -32.49 18.96 5.01
C ALA A 5 -31.12 19.66 4.91
N MET A 6 -30.17 19.41 5.82
CA MET A 6 -28.82 19.99 5.70
C MET A 6 -27.73 19.02 6.17
N ARG A 7 -27.65 17.82 5.60
CA ARG A 7 -26.33 17.16 5.56
C ARG A 7 -25.43 17.98 4.62
N PRO A 8 -24.30 18.52 5.10
CA PRO A 8 -23.40 19.27 4.24
C PRO A 8 -22.99 18.39 3.06
N ARG A 9 -23.10 18.90 1.82
CA ARG A 9 -22.67 18.16 0.62
C ARG A 9 -21.23 17.65 0.76
N ALA A 10 -20.37 18.41 1.44
CA ALA A 10 -19.01 18.05 1.77
C ALA A 10 -18.89 16.75 2.60
N LEU A 11 -19.84 16.46 3.51
CA LEU A 11 -19.84 15.22 4.29
C LEU A 11 -20.18 14.01 3.42
N GLY A 12 -21.15 14.15 2.51
CA GLY A 12 -21.48 13.11 1.53
C GLY A 12 -20.31 12.82 0.59
N LEU A 13 -19.66 13.86 0.08
CA LEU A 13 -18.46 13.73 -0.74
C LEU A 13 -17.29 13.10 0.03
N ALA A 14 -17.07 13.50 1.29
CA ALA A 14 -16.02 12.91 2.11
C ALA A 14 -16.25 11.40 2.31
N SER A 15 -17.48 11.00 2.63
CA SER A 15 -17.84 9.59 2.75
C SER A 15 -17.62 8.84 1.43
N ALA A 16 -18.03 9.41 0.28
CA ALA A 16 -17.82 8.80 -1.02
C ALA A 16 -16.34 8.62 -1.37
N VAL A 17 -15.49 9.62 -1.07
CA VAL A 17 -14.04 9.53 -1.25
C VAL A 17 -13.45 8.41 -0.39
N LEU A 18 -13.86 8.31 0.88
CA LEU A 18 -13.38 7.26 1.79
C LEU A 18 -13.78 5.85 1.31
N TRP A 19 -15.00 5.68 0.79
CA TRP A 19 -15.44 4.44 0.14
C TRP A 19 -14.60 4.11 -1.09
N ALA A 20 -14.34 5.10 -1.94
CA ALA A 20 -13.51 4.91 -3.13
C ALA A 20 -12.07 4.49 -2.76
N LEU A 21 -11.48 5.12 -1.75
CA LEU A 21 -10.16 4.73 -1.23
C LEU A 21 -10.14 3.30 -0.70
N ALA A 22 -11.15 2.91 0.07
CA ALA A 22 -11.28 1.55 0.58
C ALA A 22 -11.36 0.53 -0.59
N ALA A 23 -12.16 0.83 -1.62
CA ALA A 23 -12.30 -0.01 -2.79
C ALA A 23 -10.99 -0.13 -3.59
N VAL A 24 -10.27 0.99 -3.80
CA VAL A 24 -8.98 1.01 -4.50
C VAL A 24 -7.94 0.18 -3.77
N LEU A 25 -7.82 0.32 -2.44
CA LEU A 25 -6.89 -0.48 -1.65
C LEU A 25 -7.25 -1.96 -1.62
N ALA A 26 -8.54 -2.29 -1.52
CA ALA A 26 -9.02 -3.67 -1.60
C ALA A 26 -8.72 -4.30 -2.97
N ALA A 27 -8.96 -3.57 -4.06
CA ALA A 27 -8.64 -4.02 -5.41
C ALA A 27 -7.12 -4.23 -5.58
N ALA A 28 -6.30 -3.31 -5.08
CA ALA A 28 -4.84 -3.46 -5.10
C ALA A 28 -4.37 -4.67 -4.29
N ALA A 29 -5.00 -4.96 -3.15
CA ALA A 29 -4.72 -6.17 -2.36
C ALA A 29 -5.07 -7.46 -3.14
N VAL A 30 -6.22 -7.49 -3.84
CA VAL A 30 -6.60 -8.63 -4.70
C VAL A 30 -5.60 -8.82 -5.84
N VAL A 31 -5.17 -7.74 -6.48
CA VAL A 31 -4.15 -7.78 -7.54
C VAL A 31 -2.83 -8.35 -7.01
N LYS A 32 -2.38 -7.90 -5.83
CA LYS A 32 -1.20 -8.47 -5.17
C LYS A 32 -1.42 -9.98 -4.95
N VAL A 33 -2.49 -10.42 -4.30
CA VAL A 33 -2.75 -11.86 -4.11
C VAL A 33 -2.70 -12.65 -5.43
N ALA A 34 -3.29 -12.13 -6.51
CA ALA A 34 -3.26 -12.76 -7.82
C ALA A 34 -1.84 -12.84 -8.43
N MET A 35 -0.97 -11.87 -8.14
CA MET A 35 0.42 -11.84 -8.62
C MET A 35 1.37 -12.69 -7.78
N TYR A 36 0.97 -13.17 -6.61
CA TYR A 36 1.84 -13.94 -5.71
C TYR A 36 2.43 -15.19 -6.38
N GLY A 37 1.61 -15.96 -7.11
CA GLY A 37 2.09 -17.17 -7.80
C GLY A 37 3.17 -16.86 -8.84
N ARG A 38 3.00 -15.76 -9.58
CA ARG A 38 4.02 -15.29 -10.53
C ARG A 38 5.29 -14.83 -9.81
N PHE A 39 5.15 -14.09 -8.71
CA PHE A 39 6.29 -13.65 -7.90
C PHE A 39 7.10 -14.81 -7.33
N ALA A 40 6.43 -15.84 -6.81
CA ALA A 40 7.09 -17.03 -6.30
C ALA A 40 7.87 -17.77 -7.40
N ASN A 41 7.26 -17.94 -8.58
CA ASN A 41 7.91 -18.62 -9.72
C ASN A 41 9.12 -17.83 -10.22
N VAL A 42 8.96 -16.53 -10.48
CA VAL A 42 10.05 -15.65 -10.95
C VAL A 42 11.21 -15.61 -9.96
N SER A 43 10.91 -15.59 -8.66
CA SER A 43 11.95 -15.62 -7.63
C SER A 43 12.74 -16.93 -7.66
N ALA A 44 12.06 -18.08 -7.80
CA ALA A 44 12.73 -19.38 -7.89
C ALA A 44 13.58 -19.51 -9.17
N GLU A 45 13.06 -19.04 -10.31
CA GLU A 45 13.79 -19.00 -11.58
C GLU A 45 15.03 -18.11 -11.47
N ALA A 46 14.91 -16.90 -10.92
CA ALA A 46 16.03 -15.99 -10.75
C ALA A 46 17.14 -16.57 -9.85
N CYS A 47 16.79 -17.29 -8.77
CA CYS A 47 17.77 -18.01 -7.95
C CYS A 47 18.55 -19.04 -8.78
N GLY A 48 17.85 -19.84 -9.59
CA GLY A 48 18.45 -20.85 -10.46
C GLY A 48 19.36 -20.23 -11.51
N ASP A 49 18.88 -19.20 -12.22
CA ASP A 49 19.65 -18.54 -13.27
C ASP A 49 20.92 -17.86 -12.74
N VAL A 50 20.91 -17.34 -11.51
CA VAL A 50 22.11 -16.75 -10.89
C VAL A 50 23.07 -17.85 -10.44
N MET A 51 22.54 -18.96 -9.91
CA MET A 51 23.34 -20.12 -9.52
C MET A 51 24.05 -20.78 -10.72
N ASP A 52 23.41 -20.80 -11.89
CA ASP A 52 23.98 -21.36 -13.12
C ASP A 52 25.05 -20.45 -13.76
N LEU A 53 24.95 -19.13 -13.58
CA LEU A 53 25.92 -18.17 -14.12
C LEU A 53 27.17 -18.04 -13.28
N GLU A 54 27.03 -18.02 -11.96
CA GLU A 54 28.14 -17.96 -11.02
C GLU A 54 27.96 -19.05 -9.96
N PRO A 55 28.52 -20.25 -10.20
CA PRO A 55 28.37 -21.35 -9.28
C PRO A 55 28.92 -20.99 -7.88
N PRO A 56 28.42 -21.66 -6.83
CA PRO A 56 28.75 -21.34 -5.45
C PRO A 56 30.26 -21.24 -5.21
N GLY A 57 30.71 -20.08 -4.73
CA GLY A 57 32.14 -19.77 -4.53
C GLY A 57 32.80 -18.93 -5.63
N GLY A 58 32.08 -18.53 -6.68
CA GLY A 58 32.52 -17.54 -7.66
C GLY A 58 32.55 -16.09 -7.14
N TRP A 59 31.81 -15.82 -6.07
CA TRP A 59 31.67 -14.48 -5.48
C TRP A 59 32.79 -14.15 -4.49
N SER A 60 33.27 -12.90 -4.54
CA SER A 60 34.37 -12.39 -3.71
C SER A 60 34.12 -12.49 -2.20
N ASP A 61 32.85 -12.45 -1.80
CA ASP A 61 32.37 -12.54 -0.41
C ASP A 61 31.92 -13.96 -0.01
N ARG A 62 32.11 -14.96 -0.88
CA ARG A 62 31.59 -16.33 -0.72
C ARG A 62 30.07 -16.39 -0.55
N SER A 63 29.34 -15.40 -1.05
CA SER A 63 27.88 -15.40 -1.00
C SER A 63 27.25 -16.53 -1.81
N PHE A 64 26.05 -16.93 -1.38
CA PHE A 64 25.24 -17.91 -2.07
C PHE A 64 23.92 -17.26 -2.55
N PRO A 65 23.48 -17.50 -3.80
CA PRO A 65 22.21 -16.96 -4.28
C PRO A 65 21.03 -17.44 -3.43
N CYS A 66 20.16 -16.52 -3.03
CA CYS A 66 18.96 -16.73 -2.23
C CYS A 66 19.21 -17.15 -0.77
N GLU A 67 20.41 -16.85 -0.25
CA GLU A 67 20.75 -17.03 1.16
C GLU A 67 20.05 -16.00 2.06
N GLN A 68 20.13 -14.71 1.71
CA GLN A 68 19.50 -13.61 2.45
C GLN A 68 18.11 -13.27 1.92
N LEU A 69 17.87 -13.55 0.63
CA LEU A 69 16.55 -13.52 0.00
C LEU A 69 15.76 -14.82 0.20
N GLY A 70 16.10 -15.60 1.23
CA GLY A 70 15.31 -16.75 1.66
C GLY A 70 13.84 -16.39 1.92
N PRO A 71 12.97 -17.37 2.18
CA PRO A 71 11.52 -17.18 2.17
C PRO A 71 11.04 -15.98 2.99
N MET A 72 11.60 -15.78 4.19
CA MET A 72 11.21 -14.65 5.03
C MET A 72 11.73 -13.30 4.50
N GLY A 73 12.92 -13.25 3.91
CA GLY A 73 13.49 -12.02 3.35
C GLY A 73 12.65 -11.48 2.21
N TRP A 74 12.12 -12.36 1.35
CA TRP A 74 11.37 -11.93 0.17
C TRP A 74 9.87 -11.81 0.42
N TYR A 75 9.27 -12.80 1.10
CA TYR A 75 7.83 -12.87 1.24
C TYR A 75 7.31 -12.00 2.39
N LEU A 76 8.10 -11.74 3.45
CA LEU A 76 7.62 -10.94 4.57
C LEU A 76 7.27 -9.49 4.17
N PRO A 77 8.13 -8.72 3.46
CA PRO A 77 7.77 -7.37 3.02
C PRO A 77 6.54 -7.36 2.11
N TYR A 78 6.41 -8.37 1.24
CA TYR A 78 5.27 -8.54 0.36
C TYR A 78 3.95 -8.75 1.13
N TRP A 79 3.94 -9.69 2.08
CA TRP A 79 2.76 -9.98 2.91
C TRP A 79 2.43 -8.82 3.86
N VAL A 80 3.44 -8.11 4.37
CA VAL A 80 3.24 -6.91 5.20
C VAL A 80 2.60 -5.79 4.38
N SER A 81 3.06 -5.56 3.13
CA SER A 81 2.44 -4.61 2.21
C SER A 81 0.98 -4.97 1.91
N LEU A 82 0.69 -6.25 1.64
CA LEU A 82 -0.67 -6.74 1.42
C LEU A 82 -1.55 -6.50 2.66
N LEU A 83 -1.06 -6.89 3.85
CA LEU A 83 -1.78 -6.71 5.10
C LEU A 83 -2.09 -5.24 5.36
N ALA A 84 -1.14 -4.35 5.11
CA ALA A 84 -1.36 -2.91 5.23
C ALA A 84 -2.52 -2.46 4.33
N TYR A 85 -2.56 -2.88 3.07
CA TYR A 85 -3.62 -2.48 2.13
C TYR A 85 -5.00 -2.96 2.61
N VAL A 86 -5.09 -4.21 3.09
CA VAL A 86 -6.33 -4.76 3.66
C VAL A 86 -6.76 -4.00 4.91
N VAL A 87 -5.84 -3.76 5.85
CA VAL A 87 -6.13 -3.03 7.09
C VAL A 87 -6.61 -1.62 6.78
N PHE A 88 -5.92 -0.88 5.92
CA PHE A 88 -6.32 0.49 5.58
C PHE A 88 -7.60 0.54 4.75
N ALA A 89 -7.88 -0.46 3.92
CA ALA A 89 -9.19 -0.57 3.26
C ALA A 89 -10.32 -0.67 4.29
N VAL A 90 -10.15 -1.52 5.32
CA VAL A 90 -11.13 -1.64 6.42
C VAL A 90 -11.21 -0.37 7.24
N LEU A 91 -10.10 0.29 7.55
CA LEU A 91 -10.12 1.54 8.30
C LEU A 91 -10.81 2.67 7.51
N PHE A 92 -10.56 2.82 6.21
CA PHE A 92 -11.27 3.80 5.39
C PHE A 92 -12.76 3.47 5.24
N LEU A 93 -13.12 2.18 5.16
CA LEU A 93 -14.50 1.72 5.20
C LEU A 93 -15.20 2.14 6.51
N VAL A 94 -14.55 1.89 7.66
CA VAL A 94 -15.06 2.31 8.97
C VAL A 94 -15.18 3.83 9.04
N ALA A 95 -14.17 4.57 8.58
CA ALA A 95 -14.20 6.03 8.51
C ALA A 95 -15.37 6.54 7.65
N ALA A 96 -15.64 5.89 6.51
CA ALA A 96 -16.74 6.24 5.62
C ALA A 96 -18.11 6.01 6.29
N ILE A 97 -18.27 4.92 7.04
CA ILE A 97 -19.47 4.61 7.82
C ILE A 97 -19.65 5.62 8.96
N LEU A 98 -18.58 5.94 9.70
CA LEU A 98 -18.61 6.95 10.76
C LEU A 98 -18.99 8.34 10.22
N ALA A 99 -18.44 8.73 9.07
CA ALA A 99 -18.80 9.97 8.38
C ALA A 99 -20.27 9.96 7.94
N ALA A 100 -20.76 8.86 7.37
CA ALA A 100 -22.16 8.70 6.97
C ALA A 100 -23.15 8.72 8.15
N ARG A 101 -22.70 8.31 9.34
CA ARG A 101 -23.46 8.38 10.60
C ARG A 101 -23.30 9.70 11.34
N THR A 102 -22.57 10.66 10.78
CA THR A 102 -22.30 11.98 11.37
C THR A 102 -21.70 11.88 12.78
N ALA A 103 -20.84 10.89 13.02
CA ALA A 103 -20.21 10.71 14.33
C ALA A 103 -19.10 11.76 14.54
N THR A 104 -19.06 12.43 15.69
CA THR A 104 -18.04 13.44 16.01
C THR A 104 -16.61 12.89 15.93
N THR A 105 -16.45 11.59 16.20
CA THR A 105 -15.17 10.86 16.09
C THR A 105 -14.70 10.63 14.66
N ALA A 106 -15.58 10.76 13.64
CA ALA A 106 -15.26 10.47 12.25
C ALA A 106 -14.07 11.28 11.72
N ARG A 107 -13.99 12.56 12.10
CA ARG A 107 -12.90 13.45 11.67
C ARG A 107 -11.56 13.03 12.25
N GLY A 108 -11.49 12.85 13.57
CA GLY A 108 -10.25 12.46 14.25
C GLY A 108 -9.74 11.10 13.78
N PHE A 109 -10.65 10.14 13.64
CA PHE A 109 -10.34 8.81 13.11
C PHE A 109 -9.82 8.90 11.67
N THR A 110 -10.52 9.60 10.78
CA THR A 110 -10.09 9.77 9.38
C THR A 110 -8.73 10.43 9.27
N LEU A 111 -8.45 11.45 10.08
CA LEU A 111 -7.16 12.15 10.09
C LEU A 111 -6.02 11.19 10.44
N TRP A 112 -6.15 10.42 11.52
CA TRP A 112 -5.14 9.46 11.93
C TRP A 112 -4.98 8.34 10.90
N THR A 113 -6.08 7.76 10.42
CA THR A 113 -6.04 6.73 9.38
C THR A 113 -5.35 7.26 8.12
N ALA A 114 -5.66 8.47 7.67
CA ALA A 114 -5.04 9.08 6.50
C ALA A 114 -3.52 9.26 6.67
N ILE A 115 -3.07 9.82 7.80
CA ILE A 115 -1.63 10.04 8.06
C ILE A 115 -0.90 8.70 8.08
N VAL A 116 -1.40 7.72 8.83
CA VAL A 116 -0.74 6.42 8.96
C VAL A 116 -0.79 5.64 7.64
N ALA A 117 -1.90 5.69 6.89
CA ALA A 117 -2.01 5.06 5.58
C ALA A 117 -0.99 5.64 4.59
N VAL A 118 -0.84 6.95 4.54
CA VAL A 118 0.16 7.59 3.67
C VAL A 118 1.57 7.17 4.09
N ALA A 119 1.88 7.20 5.39
CA ALA A 119 3.20 6.85 5.91
C ALA A 119 3.56 5.37 5.67
N LEU A 120 2.61 4.45 5.79
CA LEU A 120 2.87 3.01 5.72
C LEU A 120 2.60 2.38 4.34
N CYS A 121 1.76 2.99 3.50
CA CYS A 121 1.42 2.46 2.18
C CYS A 121 1.99 3.30 1.04
N ALA A 122 1.86 4.63 1.10
CA ALA A 122 2.27 5.49 -0.01
C ALA A 122 3.77 5.80 0.00
N VAL A 123 4.31 6.25 1.13
CA VAL A 123 5.73 6.65 1.21
C VAL A 123 6.69 5.51 0.86
N PRO A 124 6.52 4.27 1.37
CA PRO A 124 7.44 3.18 1.05
C PRO A 124 7.42 2.81 -0.44
N GLY A 125 6.25 2.87 -1.07
CA GLY A 125 6.11 2.55 -2.49
C GLY A 125 6.60 3.67 -3.42
N LEU A 126 6.24 4.93 -3.14
CA LEU A 126 6.63 6.09 -3.95
C LEU A 126 8.14 6.31 -3.97
N LEU A 127 8.82 5.94 -2.88
CA LEU A 127 10.28 6.02 -2.78
C LEU A 127 10.99 4.71 -3.18
N ASN A 128 10.23 3.71 -3.63
CA ASN A 128 10.68 2.36 -3.94
C ASN A 128 11.58 1.77 -2.83
N LEU A 129 11.17 1.96 -1.57
CA LEU A 129 11.94 1.52 -0.41
C LEU A 129 12.07 0.00 -0.36
N GLY A 130 11.10 -0.74 -0.90
CA GLY A 130 11.16 -2.21 -0.98
C GLY A 130 12.38 -2.68 -1.78
N ARG A 131 12.57 -2.15 -2.99
CA ARG A 131 13.75 -2.44 -3.81
C ARG A 131 15.04 -1.97 -3.15
N ARG A 132 15.05 -0.73 -2.64
CA ARG A 132 16.25 -0.16 -2.00
C ARG A 132 16.68 -0.94 -0.75
N PHE A 133 15.74 -1.40 0.06
CA PHE A 133 16.05 -2.23 1.23
C PHE A 133 16.46 -3.65 0.84
N ALA A 134 15.84 -4.23 -0.19
CA ALA A 134 16.26 -5.52 -0.72
C ALA A 134 17.71 -5.46 -1.25
N GLU A 135 18.06 -4.44 -2.03
CA GLU A 135 19.42 -4.26 -2.56
C GLU A 135 20.43 -3.87 -1.47
N ALA A 136 20.07 -2.98 -0.52
CA ALA A 136 20.98 -2.55 0.53
C ALA A 136 21.22 -3.62 1.62
N GLY A 137 20.28 -4.55 1.80
CA GLY A 137 20.36 -5.63 2.77
C GLY A 137 20.90 -6.95 2.20
N ALA A 138 21.13 -7.03 0.89
CA ALA A 138 21.57 -8.22 0.18
C ALA A 138 23.09 -8.27 -0.02
N ASN A 139 23.62 -9.49 -0.11
CA ASN A 139 24.97 -9.76 -0.60
C ASN A 139 25.03 -9.58 -2.14
N GLN A 140 26.22 -9.77 -2.74
CA GLN A 140 26.38 -9.54 -4.19
C GLN A 140 25.51 -10.47 -5.04
N ALA A 141 25.47 -11.76 -4.70
CA ALA A 141 24.66 -12.76 -5.40
C ALA A 141 23.16 -12.44 -5.30
N ASP A 142 22.67 -12.11 -4.11
CA ASP A 142 21.28 -11.77 -3.82
C ASP A 142 20.86 -10.45 -4.47
N THR A 143 21.76 -9.48 -4.57
CA THR A 143 21.49 -8.23 -5.31
C THR A 143 21.21 -8.51 -6.78
N LEU A 144 21.96 -9.45 -7.40
CA LEU A 144 21.73 -9.85 -8.79
C LEU A 144 20.41 -10.61 -8.95
N VAL A 145 20.06 -11.48 -8.00
CA VAL A 145 18.74 -12.14 -7.97
C VAL A 145 17.62 -11.10 -7.89
N ALA A 146 17.72 -10.15 -6.96
CA ALA A 146 16.71 -9.09 -6.78
C ALA A 146 16.51 -8.29 -8.08
N ALA A 147 17.60 -7.88 -8.75
CA ALA A 147 17.54 -7.17 -10.02
C ALA A 147 16.76 -7.96 -11.07
N ARG A 148 17.05 -9.26 -11.24
CA ARG A 148 16.33 -10.12 -12.20
C ARG A 148 14.86 -10.29 -11.87
N VAL A 149 14.54 -10.44 -10.59
CA VAL A 149 13.14 -10.54 -10.15
C VAL A 149 12.39 -9.26 -10.54
N PHE A 150 12.95 -8.08 -10.26
CA PHE A 150 12.32 -6.81 -10.63
C PHE A 150 12.20 -6.62 -12.14
N ASP A 151 13.21 -7.00 -12.91
CA ASP A 151 13.19 -6.87 -14.38
C ASP A 151 12.19 -7.83 -15.06
N ALA A 152 11.85 -8.95 -14.41
CA ALA A 152 10.87 -9.91 -14.90
C ALA A 152 9.40 -9.48 -14.66
N PHE A 153 9.17 -8.46 -13.83
CA PHE A 153 7.85 -7.88 -13.66
C PHE A 153 7.52 -6.90 -14.79
N PRO A 154 6.30 -6.95 -15.35
CA PRO A 154 5.89 -5.95 -16.32
C PRO A 154 5.94 -4.55 -15.69
N GLY A 155 6.59 -3.59 -16.33
CA GLY A 155 6.71 -2.21 -15.81
C GLY A 155 5.37 -1.50 -15.56
N TRP A 156 4.26 -2.00 -16.12
CA TRP A 156 2.93 -1.50 -15.80
C TRP A 156 2.49 -1.81 -14.36
N VAL A 157 3.04 -2.85 -13.71
CA VAL A 157 2.71 -3.22 -12.32
C VAL A 157 3.17 -2.11 -11.37
N GLU A 158 4.41 -1.64 -11.52
CA GLU A 158 4.95 -0.52 -10.76
C GLU A 158 4.17 0.78 -11.05
N ALA A 159 3.80 1.02 -12.31
CA ALA A 159 3.00 2.18 -12.69
C ALA A 159 1.60 2.16 -12.04
N VAL A 160 0.92 1.01 -12.03
CA VAL A 160 -0.39 0.84 -11.37
C VAL A 160 -0.27 1.02 -9.86
N GLU A 161 0.76 0.45 -9.23
CA GLU A 161 1.01 0.61 -7.79
C GLU A 161 1.29 2.08 -7.43
N THR A 162 2.04 2.80 -8.27
CA THR A 162 2.28 4.24 -8.13
C THR A 162 0.97 5.03 -8.25
N VAL A 163 0.11 4.72 -9.22
CA VAL A 163 -1.20 5.37 -9.39
C VAL A 163 -2.08 5.14 -8.15
N VAL A 164 -2.11 3.92 -7.62
CA VAL A 164 -2.85 3.61 -6.38
C VAL A 164 -2.36 4.46 -5.21
N GLN A 165 -1.05 4.63 -5.07
CA GLN A 165 -0.45 5.42 -3.98
C GLN A 165 -0.73 6.92 -4.15
N VAL A 166 -0.70 7.44 -5.37
CA VAL A 166 -1.07 8.84 -5.66
C VAL A 166 -2.56 9.07 -5.35
N LEU A 167 -3.43 8.16 -5.79
CA LEU A 167 -4.86 8.23 -5.47
C LEU A 167 -5.10 8.16 -3.97
N LEU A 168 -4.35 7.33 -3.24
CA LEU A 168 -4.40 7.26 -1.79
C LEU A 168 -4.04 8.61 -1.16
N VAL A 169 -2.92 9.22 -1.54
CA VAL A 169 -2.47 10.51 -0.99
C VAL A 169 -3.48 11.62 -1.29
N VAL A 170 -3.88 11.76 -2.55
CA VAL A 170 -4.81 12.82 -2.98
C VAL A 170 -6.19 12.62 -2.37
N GLY A 171 -6.71 11.40 -2.39
CA GLY A 171 -8.01 11.07 -1.79
C GLY A 171 -8.01 11.26 -0.28
N ALA A 172 -6.95 10.85 0.42
CA ALA A 172 -6.83 11.03 1.86
C ALA A 172 -6.78 12.53 2.23
N ALA A 173 -6.00 13.33 1.49
CA ALA A 173 -5.95 14.78 1.65
C ALA A 173 -7.33 15.42 1.39
N ALA A 174 -8.01 15.00 0.32
CA ALA A 174 -9.36 15.50 -0.02
C ALA A 174 -10.38 15.14 1.07
N ALA A 175 -10.38 13.91 1.59
CA ALA A 175 -11.28 13.48 2.65
C ALA A 175 -11.04 14.28 3.95
N VAL A 176 -9.79 14.44 4.35
CA VAL A 176 -9.41 15.24 5.54
C VAL A 176 -9.83 16.70 5.36
N TRP A 177 -9.59 17.28 4.18
CA TRP A 177 -9.96 18.66 3.88
C TRP A 177 -11.48 18.86 3.93
N LEU A 178 -12.25 17.97 3.29
CA LEU A 178 -13.72 18.01 3.31
C LEU A 178 -14.28 17.88 4.72
N LEU A 179 -13.75 16.96 5.55
CA LEU A 179 -14.18 16.78 6.94
C LEU A 179 -13.73 17.90 7.87
N SER A 180 -12.73 18.69 7.46
CA SER A 180 -12.24 19.82 8.26
C SER A 180 -13.00 21.12 8.00
N ARG A 181 -13.93 21.14 7.04
CA ARG A 181 -14.72 22.33 6.73
C ARG A 181 -15.62 22.76 7.89
N PRO A 182 -15.84 24.08 8.10
CA PRO A 182 -16.62 24.60 9.22
C PRO A 182 -18.06 24.07 9.26
N GLU A 183 -18.72 23.96 8.10
CA GLU A 183 -20.09 23.45 8.01
C GLU A 183 -20.20 21.97 8.40
N VAL A 184 -19.16 21.17 8.15
CA VAL A 184 -19.10 19.77 8.56
C VAL A 184 -18.85 19.66 10.05
N ARG A 185 -17.92 20.46 10.59
CA ARG A 185 -17.65 20.52 12.02
C ARG A 185 -18.90 20.86 12.82
N ALA A 186 -19.61 21.91 12.42
CA ALA A 186 -20.87 22.31 13.06
C ALA A 186 -21.97 21.25 12.95
N ALA A 187 -21.98 20.42 11.91
CA ALA A 187 -22.93 19.32 11.78
C ALA A 187 -22.57 18.11 12.67
N LEU A 188 -21.28 17.88 12.91
CA LEU A 188 -20.77 16.79 13.76
C LEU A 188 -20.85 17.10 15.26
N GLU A 189 -20.87 18.38 15.65
CA GLU A 189 -20.97 18.83 17.05
C GLU A 189 -22.43 18.99 17.54
N ARG A 190 -23.42 18.99 16.65
CA ARG A 190 -24.86 19.15 16.99
C ARG A 190 -25.58 17.86 17.39
N ARG A 191 -24.88 16.71 17.40
CA ARG A 191 -25.41 15.39 17.78
C ARG A 191 -24.61 14.83 18.93
#